data_AF-W2H514-F1
#
_entry.id   AF-W2H514-F1
#
_cell.length_a   1.000
_cell.length_b   1.000
_cell.length_c   1.000
_cell.angle_alpha   90.00
_cell.angle_beta   90.00
_cell.angle_gamma   90.00
#
_symmetry.space_group_name_H-M   'P 1'
#
loop_
_entity.id
_entity.type
_entity.pdbx_description
1 polymer ?
#
loop_
_entity_poly.entity_id
_entity_poly.type
_entity_poly.pdbx_seq_one_letter_code
_entity_poly.pdbx_strand_id
1 'polypeptide(L)'
;HHFVTNMFIRPEFASVAENFQADFTVINACNVVDEDWEAHGLHSEVFVIFNIEKHMAIIGGTFYGGEMKKGIFSMMNYYLPLNGVMAMHASANIGKEGDTAIFFGLSGTGKTTLSADPKRELIGDDEHGWDDEGVFNFEGGCYAKTIDLSKENEPDIFNAIRPNAMLENVWIDANNEPDYFNSSKTENGRVSYPIYHIPHHQPNSRGNHPNAVIFLTCDAYGVLPPVSKLSAGQAQYHFLSGYTAKVAGTERGITEPQATFSTCFGAAFMTLHPTKYADLLKKKLQEHNTNVYLINTGWTGGVYGVGKRMKLPYTRKCVDAVLDGSINNATFVKDPLFGFEIPTAVEGVPSEILNPKDSWTDKAAFDETALKLAKAFKENFKQFILPGNDLSVYGPNV
;
A
#
# COMPACT_ATOMS: atom_id res chain seq x y z
N HIS A 1 15.96 -1.70 20.42
CA HIS A 1 15.66 -3.13 20.33
C HIS A 1 14.15 -3.40 20.32
N HIS A 2 13.34 -2.82 21.21
CA HIS A 2 11.89 -3.08 21.27
C HIS A 2 11.14 -2.98 19.93
N PHE A 3 11.39 -1.93 19.14
CA PHE A 3 10.82 -1.77 17.81
C PHE A 3 11.06 -2.99 16.90
N VAL A 4 12.31 -3.44 16.76
CA VAL A 4 12.64 -4.57 15.89
C VAL A 4 12.09 -5.90 16.43
N THR A 5 11.95 -6.03 17.76
CA THR A 5 11.27 -7.17 18.38
C THR A 5 9.77 -7.21 18.05
N ASN A 6 9.14 -6.05 17.87
CA ASN A 6 7.76 -5.97 17.39
C ASN A 6 7.68 -6.25 15.90
N MET A 7 8.56 -5.65 15.09
CA MET A 7 8.40 -5.62 13.63
C MET A 7 8.91 -6.86 12.90
N PHE A 8 9.93 -7.56 13.40
CA PHE A 8 10.47 -8.73 12.73
C PHE A 8 10.00 -10.03 13.38
N ILE A 9 9.99 -11.11 12.59
CA ILE A 9 9.60 -12.43 13.06
C ILE A 9 10.59 -12.86 14.15
N ARG A 10 10.05 -13.19 15.32
CA ARG A 10 10.84 -13.67 16.45
C ARG A 10 11.15 -15.16 16.24
N PRO A 11 12.39 -15.62 16.47
CA PRO A 11 12.70 -17.04 16.43
C PRO A 11 11.76 -17.82 17.36
N GLU A 12 11.10 -18.85 16.83
CA GLU A 12 10.07 -19.63 17.54
C GLU A 12 10.68 -20.43 18.71
N PHE A 13 11.90 -20.94 18.53
CA PHE A 13 12.59 -21.77 19.53
C PHE A 13 13.93 -21.15 19.93
N ALA A 14 14.27 -21.24 21.22
CA ALA A 14 15.56 -20.78 21.73
C ALA A 14 16.76 -21.44 21.01
N SER A 15 16.60 -22.70 20.58
CA SER A 15 17.62 -23.42 19.80
C SER A 15 17.93 -22.79 18.44
N VAL A 16 16.97 -22.08 17.84
CA VAL A 16 17.20 -21.30 16.60
C VAL A 16 18.09 -20.09 16.90
N ALA A 17 17.94 -19.48 18.07
CA ALA A 17 18.77 -18.35 18.48
C ALA A 17 20.21 -18.77 18.85
N GLU A 18 20.41 -19.96 19.41
CA GLU A 18 21.72 -20.46 19.85
C GLU A 18 22.74 -20.62 18.70
N ASN A 19 22.29 -20.95 17.49
CA ASN A 19 23.14 -21.14 16.32
C ASN A 19 22.82 -20.15 15.18
N PHE A 20 22.18 -19.03 15.49
CA PHE A 20 21.76 -18.06 14.48
C PHE A 20 22.96 -17.41 13.78
N GLN A 21 23.00 -17.51 12.46
CA GLN A 21 23.93 -16.75 11.62
C GLN A 21 23.14 -15.72 10.83
N ALA A 22 23.55 -14.45 10.93
CA ALA A 22 22.86 -13.36 10.26
C ALA A 22 23.20 -13.33 8.76
N ASP A 23 22.19 -13.46 7.91
CA ASP A 23 22.32 -13.24 6.46
C ASP A 23 22.48 -11.76 6.09
N PHE A 24 22.06 -10.87 7.00
CA PHE A 24 22.20 -9.44 6.88
C PHE A 24 22.23 -8.78 8.26
N THR A 25 23.12 -7.81 8.48
CA THR A 25 23.27 -7.11 9.76
C THR A 25 22.90 -5.63 9.64
N VAL A 26 21.96 -5.16 10.45
CA VAL A 26 21.63 -3.72 10.55
C VAL A 26 22.27 -3.14 11.80
N ILE A 27 23.19 -2.20 11.62
CA ILE A 27 23.81 -1.43 12.70
C ILE A 27 23.04 -0.12 12.85
N ASN A 28 22.26 0.00 13.92
CA ASN A 28 21.60 1.25 14.28
C ASN A 28 22.49 2.06 15.22
N ALA A 29 23.14 3.08 14.66
CA ALA A 29 23.95 4.08 15.34
C ALA A 29 23.24 5.45 15.29
N CYS A 30 21.94 5.49 15.60
CA CYS A 30 21.07 6.67 15.46
C CYS A 30 21.60 7.97 16.09
N ASN A 31 22.44 7.88 17.11
CA ASN A 31 23.06 9.01 17.81
C ASN A 31 24.39 9.48 17.19
N VAL A 32 24.90 8.81 16.17
CA VAL A 32 26.12 9.15 15.43
C VAL A 32 25.74 9.87 14.15
N VAL A 33 26.36 11.01 13.89
CA VAL A 33 26.21 11.78 12.63
C VAL A 33 27.53 11.78 11.86
N ASP A 34 27.47 12.05 10.57
CA ASP A 34 28.67 12.33 9.75
C ASP A 34 28.94 13.84 9.72
N GLU A 35 29.86 14.31 10.56
CA GLU A 35 30.21 15.75 10.63
C GLU A 35 30.88 16.26 9.34
N ASP A 36 31.49 15.36 8.55
CA ASP A 36 32.23 15.67 7.31
C ASP A 36 31.43 15.30 6.04
N TRP A 37 30.10 15.17 6.15
CA TRP A 37 29.22 14.67 5.09
C TRP A 37 29.39 15.39 3.73
N GLU A 38 29.66 16.70 3.73
CA GLU A 38 29.93 17.47 2.51
C GLU A 38 31.20 16.99 1.80
N ALA A 39 32.27 16.70 2.56
CA ALA A 39 33.53 16.20 2.03
C ALA A 39 33.39 14.77 1.48
N HIS A 40 32.47 13.98 2.04
CA HIS A 40 32.10 12.65 1.55
C HIS A 40 31.11 12.68 0.37
N GLY A 41 30.59 13.85 0.00
CA GLY A 41 29.61 14.00 -1.09
C GLY A 41 28.22 13.45 -0.76
N LEU A 42 27.87 13.38 0.52
CA LEU A 42 26.54 12.97 0.98
C LEU A 42 25.55 14.14 0.94
N HIS A 43 24.27 13.85 1.22
CA HIS A 43 23.21 14.86 1.23
C HIS A 43 23.12 15.65 2.54
N SER A 44 23.43 15.01 3.66
CA SER A 44 23.40 15.59 5.01
C SER A 44 24.23 14.74 5.98
N GLU A 45 24.31 15.18 7.24
CA GLU A 45 24.93 14.44 8.35
C GLU A 45 24.20 13.13 8.72
N VAL A 46 22.97 12.95 8.22
CA VAL A 46 22.15 11.75 8.41
C VAL A 46 22.44 10.76 7.27
N PHE A 47 22.65 9.50 7.61
CA PHE A 47 22.97 8.47 6.63
C PHE A 47 22.25 7.15 6.90
N VAL A 48 21.77 6.53 5.82
CA VAL A 48 21.18 5.20 5.80
C VAL A 48 21.84 4.46 4.64
N ILE A 49 22.90 3.72 4.93
CA ILE A 49 23.78 3.15 3.89
C ILE A 49 23.64 1.63 3.91
N PHE A 50 23.54 1.04 2.71
CA PHE A 50 23.45 -0.40 2.51
C PHE A 50 24.67 -0.88 1.71
N ASN A 51 25.28 -1.98 2.16
CA ASN A 51 26.33 -2.68 1.45
C ASN A 51 25.92 -4.14 1.26
N ILE A 52 25.54 -4.47 0.03
CA ILE A 52 25.04 -5.80 -0.36
C ILE A 52 26.17 -6.84 -0.27
N GLU A 53 27.39 -6.51 -0.71
CA GLU A 53 28.55 -7.42 -0.68
C GLU A 53 28.97 -7.78 0.75
N LYS A 54 28.81 -6.84 1.69
CA LYS A 54 29.12 -7.04 3.11
C LYS A 54 27.90 -7.48 3.93
N HIS A 55 26.74 -7.67 3.29
CA HIS A 55 25.52 -8.08 3.96
C HIS A 55 25.18 -7.18 5.17
N MET A 56 25.26 -5.85 4.99
CA MET A 56 25.15 -4.92 6.11
C MET A 56 24.47 -3.61 5.74
N ALA A 57 23.76 -3.02 6.71
CA ALA A 57 23.34 -1.63 6.67
C ALA A 57 23.80 -0.88 7.92
N ILE A 58 24.06 0.43 7.77
CA ILE A 58 24.38 1.33 8.88
C ILE A 58 23.43 2.54 8.82
N ILE A 59 22.81 2.82 9.96
CA ILE A 59 21.86 3.92 10.14
C ILE A 59 22.45 4.90 11.16
N GLY A 60 22.66 6.15 10.78
CA GLY A 60 23.18 7.22 11.63
C GLY A 60 22.43 8.54 11.46
N GLY A 61 22.36 9.33 12.52
CA GLY A 61 21.74 10.66 12.55
C GLY A 61 20.20 10.66 12.58
N THR A 62 19.57 9.49 12.59
CA THR A 62 18.11 9.36 12.62
C THR A 62 17.65 8.34 13.66
N PHE A 63 16.67 8.75 14.47
CA PHE A 63 16.02 7.92 15.50
C PHE A 63 14.74 7.25 14.98
N TYR A 64 14.36 7.50 13.74
CA TYR A 64 13.11 7.01 13.17
C TYR A 64 13.13 5.49 13.01
N GLY A 65 12.24 4.77 13.70
CA GLY A 65 12.21 3.31 13.68
C GLY A 65 12.00 2.73 12.27
N GLY A 66 11.25 3.47 11.43
CA GLY A 66 10.93 3.09 10.06
C GLY A 66 12.15 2.81 9.18
N GLU A 67 13.31 3.41 9.45
CA GLU A 67 14.53 3.16 8.66
C GLU A 67 15.01 1.72 8.77
N MET A 68 14.91 1.11 9.97
CA MET A 68 15.28 -0.29 10.16
C MET A 68 14.32 -1.23 9.42
N LYS A 69 13.00 -0.95 9.49
CA LYS A 69 11.97 -1.73 8.80
C LYS A 69 12.15 -1.64 7.28
N LYS A 70 12.12 -0.43 6.73
CA LYS A 70 12.17 -0.19 5.28
C LYS A 70 13.53 -0.50 4.67
N GLY A 71 14.60 -0.47 5.46
CA GLY A 71 15.91 -0.97 5.04
C GLY A 71 15.90 -2.47 4.73
N ILE A 72 15.35 -3.29 5.62
CA ILE A 72 15.19 -4.74 5.35
C ILE A 72 14.24 -4.97 4.17
N PHE A 73 13.13 -4.24 4.10
CA PHE A 73 12.22 -4.33 2.95
C PHE A 73 12.92 -4.04 1.62
N SER A 74 13.81 -3.03 1.58
CA SER A 74 14.58 -2.69 0.38
C SER A 74 15.53 -3.83 -0.03
N MET A 75 16.11 -4.54 0.94
CA MET A 75 16.92 -5.73 0.68
C MET A 75 16.07 -6.91 0.18
N MET A 76 14.88 -7.11 0.73
CA MET A 76 13.92 -8.10 0.23
C MET A 76 13.50 -7.80 -1.21
N ASN A 77 13.27 -6.52 -1.53
CA ASN A 77 13.01 -6.06 -2.90
C ASN A 77 14.19 -6.26 -3.86
N TYR A 78 15.40 -6.45 -3.35
CA TYR A 78 16.57 -6.77 -4.17
C TYR A 78 16.69 -8.28 -4.37
N TYR A 79 16.75 -9.06 -3.29
CA TYR A 79 17.06 -10.49 -3.35
C TYR A 79 15.90 -11.36 -3.87
N LEU A 80 14.66 -11.08 -3.48
CA LEU A 80 13.53 -11.96 -3.81
C LEU A 80 13.17 -11.95 -5.31
N PRO A 81 13.04 -10.78 -5.98
CA PRO A 81 12.70 -10.78 -7.40
C PRO A 81 13.75 -11.42 -8.29
N LEU A 82 15.04 -11.40 -7.89
CA LEU A 82 16.12 -12.10 -8.60
C LEU A 82 15.93 -13.62 -8.57
N ASN A 83 15.19 -14.15 -7.60
CA ASN A 83 14.86 -15.56 -7.44
C ASN A 83 13.41 -15.89 -7.83
N GLY A 84 12.72 -14.98 -8.54
CA GLY A 84 11.35 -15.22 -9.02
C GLY A 84 10.26 -15.04 -7.98
N VAL A 85 10.59 -14.60 -6.76
CA VAL A 85 9.63 -14.29 -5.70
C VAL A 85 9.23 -12.81 -5.80
N MET A 86 7.93 -12.53 -5.86
CA MET A 86 7.46 -11.15 -5.94
C MET A 86 7.45 -10.52 -4.55
N ALA A 87 8.34 -9.56 -4.31
CA ALA A 87 8.26 -8.69 -3.13
C ALA A 87 7.23 -7.57 -3.36
N MET A 88 6.41 -7.29 -2.34
CA MET A 88 5.22 -6.45 -2.46
C MET A 88 5.11 -5.47 -1.29
N HIS A 89 4.80 -4.22 -1.60
CA HIS A 89 4.40 -3.21 -0.63
C HIS A 89 2.88 -3.15 -0.55
N ALA A 90 2.30 -4.07 0.20
CA ALA A 90 0.87 -4.32 0.26
C ALA A 90 0.47 -4.88 1.63
N SER A 91 -0.79 -4.73 2.02
CA SER A 91 -1.34 -5.57 3.08
C SER A 91 -1.93 -6.85 2.48
N ALA A 92 -2.11 -7.88 3.30
CA ALA A 92 -2.75 -9.12 2.88
C ALA A 92 -3.61 -9.73 4.00
N ASN A 93 -4.70 -10.38 3.61
CA ASN A 93 -5.57 -11.13 4.51
C ASN A 93 -6.12 -12.39 3.83
N ILE A 94 -6.64 -13.31 4.64
CA ILE A 94 -7.19 -14.60 4.18
C ILE A 94 -8.59 -14.81 4.76
N GLY A 95 -9.52 -15.28 3.92
CA GLY A 95 -10.86 -15.65 4.33
C GLY A 95 -10.91 -17.07 4.89
N LYS A 96 -12.03 -17.45 5.48
CA LYS A 96 -12.22 -18.77 6.11
C LYS A 96 -12.10 -19.94 5.13
N GLU A 97 -12.39 -19.70 3.86
CA GLU A 97 -12.27 -20.69 2.78
C GLU A 97 -10.85 -20.74 2.19
N GLY A 98 -9.89 -20.02 2.78
CA GLY A 98 -8.51 -19.95 2.33
C GLY A 98 -8.29 -18.98 1.17
N ASP A 99 -9.30 -18.18 0.81
CA ASP A 99 -9.22 -17.20 -0.25
C ASP A 99 -8.33 -16.03 0.18
N THR A 100 -7.20 -15.82 -0.49
CA THR A 100 -6.22 -14.79 -0.11
C THR A 100 -6.44 -13.52 -0.94
N ALA A 101 -6.27 -12.36 -0.33
CA ALA A 101 -6.32 -11.07 -1.00
C ALA A 101 -5.14 -10.17 -0.64
N ILE A 102 -4.66 -9.43 -1.64
CA ILE A 102 -3.54 -8.48 -1.52
C ILE A 102 -4.06 -7.08 -1.80
N PHE A 103 -3.65 -6.09 -1.00
CA PHE A 103 -4.06 -4.70 -1.11
C PHE A 103 -2.83 -3.80 -1.28
N PHE A 104 -2.56 -3.38 -2.52
CA PHE A 104 -1.58 -2.32 -2.79
C PHE A 104 -2.23 -0.95 -2.61
N GLY A 105 -1.41 0.04 -2.30
CA GLY A 105 -1.85 1.42 -2.16
C GLY A 105 -0.81 2.25 -1.44
N LEU A 106 -0.91 3.56 -1.54
CA LEU A 106 -0.02 4.46 -0.81
C LEU A 106 -0.50 4.68 0.62
N SER A 107 0.28 5.42 1.41
CA SER A 107 -0.18 5.83 2.75
C SER A 107 -1.47 6.65 2.61
N GLY A 108 -2.47 6.37 3.45
CA GLY A 108 -3.73 7.13 3.49
C GLY A 108 -4.76 6.73 2.43
N THR A 109 -4.49 5.73 1.58
CA THR A 109 -5.47 5.17 0.63
C THR A 109 -6.35 4.06 1.22
N GLY A 110 -6.22 3.79 2.52
CA GLY A 110 -7.07 2.83 3.23
C GLY A 110 -6.57 1.38 3.27
N LYS A 111 -5.30 1.09 2.91
CA LYS A 111 -4.72 -0.28 2.98
C LYS A 111 -5.01 -0.97 4.31
N THR A 112 -4.54 -0.39 5.42
CA THR A 112 -4.68 -0.96 6.76
C THR A 112 -6.14 -1.08 7.18
N THR A 113 -6.93 -0.03 6.95
CA THR A 113 -8.36 0.03 7.29
C THR A 113 -9.20 -1.01 6.53
N LEU A 114 -8.84 -1.32 5.28
CA LEU A 114 -9.57 -2.27 4.42
C LEU A 114 -9.05 -3.70 4.55
N SER A 115 -7.77 -3.92 4.90
CA SER A 115 -7.26 -5.27 5.19
C SER A 115 -7.62 -5.76 6.59
N ALA A 116 -7.84 -4.86 7.54
CA ALA A 116 -8.41 -5.17 8.86
C ALA A 116 -9.93 -5.37 8.75
N ASP A 117 -10.33 -6.46 8.09
CA ASP A 117 -11.73 -6.90 8.01
C ASP A 117 -11.99 -7.94 9.11
N PRO A 118 -12.95 -7.72 10.03
CA PRO A 118 -13.25 -8.68 11.11
C PRO A 118 -13.75 -10.05 10.61
N LYS A 119 -14.11 -10.19 9.33
CA LYS A 119 -14.51 -11.46 8.72
C LYS A 119 -13.32 -12.31 8.26
N ARG A 120 -12.10 -11.75 8.27
CA ARG A 120 -10.89 -12.31 7.65
C ARG A 120 -9.72 -12.27 8.62
N GLU A 121 -8.76 -13.15 8.40
CA GLU A 121 -7.55 -13.20 9.20
C GLU A 121 -6.45 -12.37 8.53
N LEU A 122 -5.82 -11.47 9.29
CA LEU A 122 -4.74 -10.61 8.82
C LEU A 122 -3.46 -11.44 8.63
N ILE A 123 -2.90 -11.45 7.42
CA ILE A 123 -1.57 -12.03 7.14
C ILE A 123 -0.48 -11.02 7.50
N GLY A 124 -0.66 -9.76 7.13
CA GLY A 124 0.21 -8.63 7.48
C GLY A 124 -0.29 -7.32 6.89
N ASP A 125 0.23 -6.18 7.36
CA ASP A 125 -0.30 -4.85 7.02
C ASP A 125 0.50 -4.08 5.97
N ASP A 126 1.70 -4.53 5.57
CA ASP A 126 2.58 -3.65 4.76
C ASP A 126 3.55 -4.36 3.79
N GLU A 127 4.17 -5.50 4.16
CA GLU A 127 5.26 -6.10 3.39
C GLU A 127 5.12 -7.62 3.22
N HIS A 128 4.99 -8.08 1.97
CA HIS A 128 4.77 -9.51 1.67
C HIS A 128 5.59 -10.01 0.48
N GLY A 129 5.82 -11.32 0.47
CA GLY A 129 6.31 -12.07 -0.68
C GLY A 129 5.19 -12.89 -1.31
N TRP A 130 5.27 -13.11 -2.62
CA TRP A 130 4.47 -14.12 -3.34
C TRP A 130 5.41 -15.07 -4.08
N ASP A 131 5.54 -16.27 -3.54
CA ASP A 131 6.37 -17.35 -4.06
C ASP A 131 5.51 -18.43 -4.74
N ASP A 132 6.05 -19.64 -4.89
CA ASP A 132 5.38 -20.76 -5.54
C ASP A 132 4.40 -21.50 -4.61
N GLU A 133 4.38 -21.20 -3.31
CA GLU A 133 3.44 -21.76 -2.33
C GLU A 133 2.29 -20.81 -1.99
N GLY A 134 2.52 -19.50 -2.04
CA GLY A 134 1.49 -18.53 -1.69
C GLY A 134 2.04 -17.16 -1.30
N VAL A 135 1.29 -16.47 -0.44
CA VAL A 135 1.65 -15.16 0.11
C VAL A 135 2.20 -15.33 1.51
N PHE A 136 3.26 -14.63 1.86
CA PHE A 136 3.84 -14.66 3.20
C PHE A 136 4.27 -13.27 3.65
N ASN A 137 4.06 -12.98 4.92
CA ASN A 137 4.48 -11.72 5.54
C ASN A 137 6.00 -11.73 5.77
N PHE A 138 6.67 -10.58 5.55
CA PHE A 138 8.07 -10.40 5.95
C PHE A 138 8.20 -10.03 7.43
N GLU A 139 7.11 -9.55 8.03
CA GLU A 139 7.09 -8.92 9.34
C GLU A 139 6.49 -9.81 10.43
N GLY A 140 6.87 -9.54 11.69
CA GLY A 140 6.31 -10.14 12.91
C GLY A 140 5.31 -9.24 13.63
N GLY A 141 5.03 -8.05 13.08
CA GLY A 141 4.17 -7.03 13.67
C GLY A 141 3.71 -6.00 12.67
N CYS A 142 3.03 -4.97 13.18
CA CYS A 142 2.48 -3.88 12.39
C CYS A 142 3.00 -2.55 12.90
N TYR A 143 3.14 -1.59 11.99
CA TYR A 143 3.63 -0.24 12.30
C TYR A 143 2.61 0.81 11.84
N ALA A 144 1.45 0.80 12.48
CA ALA A 144 0.29 1.58 12.09
C ALA A 144 0.47 3.08 12.36
N LYS A 145 -0.16 3.91 11.51
CA LYS A 145 -0.35 5.35 11.78
C LYS A 145 -1.40 5.52 12.87
N THR A 146 -1.22 6.54 13.70
CA THR A 146 -2.13 6.83 14.83
C THR A 146 -2.85 8.16 14.71
N ILE A 147 -2.58 8.97 13.68
CA ILE A 147 -3.30 10.24 13.48
C ILE A 147 -4.79 9.97 13.27
N ASP A 148 -5.63 10.67 14.01
CA ASP A 148 -7.10 10.52 14.02
C ASP A 148 -7.59 9.10 14.38
N LEU A 149 -6.75 8.27 15.00
CA LEU A 149 -7.12 6.92 15.42
C LEU A 149 -8.22 6.98 16.48
N SER A 150 -9.32 6.27 16.23
CA SER A 150 -10.42 6.13 17.18
C SER A 150 -10.88 4.67 17.26
N LYS A 151 -11.39 4.28 18.43
CA LYS A 151 -11.89 2.93 18.68
C LYS A 151 -13.11 2.61 17.81
N GLU A 152 -13.90 3.62 17.46
CA GLU A 152 -15.11 3.49 16.63
C GLU A 152 -14.75 3.15 15.18
N ASN A 153 -13.70 3.77 14.64
CA ASN A 153 -13.32 3.63 13.24
C ASN A 153 -12.38 2.44 13.00
N GLU A 154 -11.43 2.20 13.92
CA GLU A 154 -10.38 1.18 13.79
C GLU A 154 -10.18 0.41 15.11
N PRO A 155 -11.20 -0.36 15.56
CA PRO A 155 -11.19 -0.99 16.88
C PRO A 155 -10.02 -1.96 17.09
N ASP A 156 -9.63 -2.73 16.07
CA ASP A 156 -8.56 -3.73 16.20
C ASP A 156 -7.19 -3.06 16.41
N ILE A 157 -6.90 -2.00 15.66
CA ILE A 157 -5.66 -1.23 15.81
C ILE A 157 -5.67 -0.52 17.17
N PHE A 158 -6.79 0.13 17.54
CA PHE A 158 -6.91 0.80 18.85
C PHE A 158 -6.68 -0.17 20.01
N ASN A 159 -7.29 -1.35 19.98
CA ASN A 159 -7.15 -2.38 21.02
C ASN A 159 -5.78 -3.09 20.99
N ALA A 160 -5.02 -3.00 19.89
CA ALA A 160 -3.65 -3.48 19.81
C ALA A 160 -2.67 -2.60 20.61
N ILE A 161 -3.06 -1.37 20.96
CA ILE A 161 -2.26 -0.45 21.77
C ILE A 161 -2.43 -0.79 23.25
N ARG A 162 -1.56 -1.69 23.73
CA ARG A 162 -1.50 -2.21 25.11
C ARG A 162 -0.05 -2.59 25.44
N PRO A 163 0.30 -3.05 26.67
CA PRO A 163 1.69 -3.41 27.00
C PRO A 163 2.38 -4.25 25.91
N ASN A 164 3.63 -3.89 25.59
CA ASN A 164 4.44 -4.35 24.44
C ASN A 164 4.18 -3.65 23.09
N ALA A 165 3.14 -2.83 22.95
CA ALA A 165 3.10 -1.82 21.90
C ALA A 165 4.07 -0.67 22.22
N MET A 166 4.54 0.03 21.18
CA MET A 166 5.44 1.19 21.31
C MET A 166 4.92 2.32 20.45
N LEU A 167 4.45 3.38 21.11
CA LEU A 167 4.05 4.64 20.48
C LEU A 167 5.30 5.44 20.08
N GLU A 168 5.26 6.08 18.93
CA GLU A 168 6.31 6.94 18.41
C GLU A 168 5.70 8.27 17.97
N ASN A 169 6.22 9.37 18.52
CA ASN A 169 5.78 10.74 18.25
C ASN A 169 4.30 11.05 18.52
N VAL A 170 3.59 10.21 19.28
CA VAL A 170 2.22 10.49 19.74
C VAL A 170 2.27 11.39 20.98
N TRP A 171 1.33 12.33 21.08
CA TRP A 171 1.20 13.17 22.26
C TRP A 171 0.58 12.36 23.41
N ILE A 172 1.07 12.56 24.63
CA ILE A 172 0.53 11.93 25.84
C ILE A 172 -0.05 13.04 26.71
N ASP A 173 -1.31 12.90 27.12
CA ASP A 173 -2.01 13.89 27.94
C ASP A 173 -1.60 13.83 29.42
N ALA A 174 -2.22 14.68 30.25
CA ALA A 174 -1.93 14.75 31.69
C ALA A 174 -2.36 13.48 32.47
N ASN A 175 -3.20 12.62 31.88
CA ASN A 175 -3.65 11.36 32.46
C ASN A 175 -2.82 10.15 32.00
N ASN A 176 -1.75 10.38 31.22
CA ASN A 176 -0.97 9.36 30.51
C ASN A 176 -1.75 8.63 29.40
N GLU A 177 -2.79 9.26 28.85
CA GLU A 177 -3.53 8.73 27.70
C GLU A 177 -2.99 9.31 26.39
N PRO A 178 -2.88 8.50 25.32
CA PRO A 178 -2.47 9.01 24.01
C PRO A 178 -3.53 9.93 23.39
N ASP A 179 -3.10 11.10 22.93
CA ASP A 179 -3.92 12.01 22.13
C ASP A 179 -3.58 11.83 20.64
N TYR A 180 -4.42 11.05 19.96
CA TYR A 180 -4.29 10.72 18.55
C TYR A 180 -4.69 11.84 17.60
N PHE A 181 -5.31 12.92 18.09
CA PHE A 181 -5.76 14.07 17.30
C PHE A 181 -4.76 15.22 17.33
N ASN A 182 -3.77 15.16 18.23
CA ASN A 182 -2.73 16.18 18.36
C ASN A 182 -1.53 15.88 17.45
N SER A 183 -1.49 16.57 16.31
CA SER A 183 -0.40 16.48 15.32
C SER A 183 0.70 17.54 15.49
N SER A 184 0.77 18.23 16.65
CA SER A 184 1.72 19.34 16.86
C SER A 184 3.19 18.97 16.67
N LYS A 185 3.57 17.70 16.93
CA LYS A 185 4.90 17.16 16.60
C LYS A 185 4.99 16.74 15.14
N THR A 186 4.01 15.97 14.68
CA THR A 186 3.94 15.40 13.33
C THR A 186 2.58 14.77 13.08
N GLU A 187 2.13 14.74 11.82
CA GLU A 187 0.98 13.92 11.39
C GLU A 187 1.37 12.43 11.21
N ASN A 188 2.67 12.10 11.26
CA ASN A 188 3.17 10.72 11.17
C ASN A 188 3.38 10.12 12.56
N GLY A 189 2.45 10.35 13.49
CA GLY A 189 2.39 9.59 14.74
C GLY A 189 2.18 8.10 14.43
N ARG A 190 2.88 7.24 15.16
CA ARG A 190 2.92 5.80 14.88
C ARG A 190 2.78 4.96 16.15
N VAL A 191 2.38 3.71 15.94
CA VAL A 191 2.50 2.66 16.94
C VAL A 191 3.06 1.41 16.29
N SER A 192 4.06 0.78 16.92
CA SER A 192 4.47 -0.59 16.58
C SER A 192 3.90 -1.56 17.60
N TYR A 193 3.37 -2.69 17.15
CA TYR A 193 2.92 -3.78 18.00
C TYR A 193 3.14 -5.10 17.29
N PRO A 194 3.42 -6.19 18.02
CA PRO A 194 3.59 -7.49 17.38
C PRO A 194 2.24 -8.01 16.87
N ILE A 195 2.25 -8.84 15.83
CA ILE A 195 1.04 -9.15 15.04
C ILE A 195 -0.05 -9.85 15.88
N TYR A 196 0.36 -10.63 16.89
CA TYR A 196 -0.55 -11.28 17.84
C TYR A 196 -1.33 -10.31 18.74
N HIS A 197 -1.07 -9.00 18.65
CA HIS A 197 -1.94 -8.01 19.27
C HIS A 197 -3.30 -7.89 18.55
N ILE A 198 -3.36 -8.25 17.27
CA ILE A 198 -4.57 -8.35 16.47
C ILE A 198 -5.23 -9.71 16.74
N PRO A 199 -6.47 -9.76 17.26
CA PRO A 199 -7.12 -11.04 17.61
C PRO A 199 -7.30 -11.99 16.43
N HIS A 200 -7.62 -11.45 15.25
CA HIS A 200 -7.85 -12.21 14.03
C HIS A 200 -6.62 -12.15 13.11
N HIS A 201 -5.43 -12.43 13.63
CA HIS A 201 -4.24 -12.61 12.78
C HIS A 201 -4.13 -14.07 12.35
N GLN A 202 -3.60 -14.30 11.14
CA GLN A 202 -3.28 -15.62 10.64
C GLN A 202 -2.02 -16.12 11.39
N PRO A 203 -2.07 -17.23 12.17
CA PRO A 203 -0.99 -17.57 13.11
C PRO A 203 0.39 -17.79 12.49
N ASN A 204 0.46 -18.26 11.24
CA ASN A 204 1.72 -18.45 10.52
C ASN A 204 2.09 -17.25 9.62
N SER A 205 1.26 -16.20 9.57
CA SER A 205 1.39 -15.05 8.67
C SER A 205 1.58 -15.45 7.19
N ARG A 206 0.91 -16.53 6.76
CA ARG A 206 0.93 -17.03 5.37
C ARG A 206 -0.49 -17.29 4.84
N GLY A 207 -0.68 -17.03 3.56
CA GLY A 207 -1.90 -17.35 2.82
C GLY A 207 -1.62 -18.13 1.55
N ASN A 208 -2.68 -18.62 0.93
CA ASN A 208 -2.61 -19.29 -0.37
C ASN A 208 -2.28 -18.30 -1.49
N HIS A 209 -2.23 -18.77 -2.74
CA HIS A 209 -2.24 -17.87 -3.88
C HIS A 209 -3.49 -16.98 -3.87
N PRO A 210 -3.34 -15.67 -4.13
CA PRO A 210 -4.43 -14.71 -4.03
C PRO A 210 -5.50 -14.97 -5.10
N ASN A 211 -6.77 -14.93 -4.68
CA ASN A 211 -7.91 -14.89 -5.60
C ASN A 211 -8.10 -13.48 -6.18
N ALA A 212 -7.71 -12.46 -5.42
CA ALA A 212 -7.82 -11.07 -5.79
C ALA A 212 -6.57 -10.25 -5.40
N VAL A 213 -6.14 -9.37 -6.31
CA VAL A 213 -5.24 -8.26 -6.04
C VAL A 213 -6.01 -6.96 -6.18
N ILE A 214 -5.93 -6.09 -5.18
CA ILE A 214 -6.64 -4.82 -5.11
C ILE A 214 -5.61 -3.70 -5.13
N PHE A 215 -5.77 -2.76 -6.05
CA PHE A 215 -5.05 -1.50 -6.09
C PHE A 215 -5.93 -0.39 -5.53
N LEU A 216 -5.52 0.20 -4.41
CA LEU A 216 -6.20 1.31 -3.77
C LEU A 216 -5.63 2.64 -4.26
N THR A 217 -6.50 3.49 -4.79
CA THR A 217 -6.14 4.86 -5.22
C THR A 217 -7.06 5.87 -4.57
N CYS A 218 -6.49 6.99 -4.12
CA CYS A 218 -7.26 8.14 -3.65
C CYS A 218 -7.36 9.16 -4.80
N ASP A 219 -8.35 9.00 -5.68
CA ASP A 219 -8.51 9.90 -6.82
C ASP A 219 -9.26 11.18 -6.43
N ALA A 220 -8.52 12.29 -6.26
CA ALA A 220 -9.11 13.60 -5.97
C ALA A 220 -9.65 14.33 -7.22
N TYR A 221 -9.49 13.75 -8.41
CA TYR A 221 -10.13 14.26 -9.62
C TYR A 221 -11.57 13.75 -9.78
N GLY A 222 -11.98 12.72 -9.05
CA GLY A 222 -13.34 12.17 -9.10
C GLY A 222 -13.70 11.49 -10.43
N VAL A 223 -12.68 10.97 -11.12
CA VAL A 223 -12.77 10.37 -12.47
C VAL A 223 -12.82 8.85 -12.39
N LEU A 224 -12.06 8.24 -11.47
CA LEU A 224 -11.94 6.79 -11.41
C LEU A 224 -13.18 6.13 -10.75
N PRO A 225 -13.66 4.99 -11.29
CA PRO A 225 -14.79 4.26 -10.72
C PRO A 225 -14.55 3.79 -9.29
N PRO A 226 -15.60 3.62 -8.46
CA PRO A 226 -15.47 3.04 -7.12
C PRO A 226 -14.78 1.68 -7.11
N VAL A 227 -15.02 0.88 -8.15
CA VAL A 227 -14.35 -0.40 -8.40
C VAL A 227 -14.28 -0.65 -9.90
N SER A 228 -13.16 -1.19 -10.38
CA SER A 228 -12.99 -1.62 -11.76
C SER A 228 -12.19 -2.91 -11.81
N LYS A 229 -12.54 -3.83 -12.71
CA LYS A 229 -11.75 -5.01 -13.03
C LYS A 229 -10.71 -4.66 -14.10
N LEU A 230 -9.48 -5.10 -13.89
CA LEU A 230 -8.35 -4.87 -14.79
C LEU A 230 -7.94 -6.17 -15.46
N SER A 231 -7.60 -6.10 -16.75
CA SER A 231 -6.82 -7.15 -17.40
C SER A 231 -5.39 -7.22 -16.82
N ALA A 232 -4.68 -8.33 -17.04
CA ALA A 232 -3.29 -8.46 -16.58
C ALA A 232 -2.36 -7.36 -17.12
N GLY A 233 -2.55 -6.91 -18.37
CA GLY A 233 -1.78 -5.80 -18.94
C GLY A 233 -2.11 -4.46 -18.30
N GLN A 234 -3.40 -4.18 -18.03
CA GLN A 234 -3.80 -3.00 -17.26
C GLN A 234 -3.28 -3.05 -15.82
N ALA A 235 -3.23 -4.24 -15.21
CA ALA A 235 -2.64 -4.42 -13.89
C ALA A 235 -1.16 -4.01 -13.89
N GLN A 236 -0.37 -4.43 -14.89
CA GLN A 236 1.03 -3.97 -15.03
C GLN A 236 1.10 -2.44 -15.20
N TYR A 237 0.26 -1.87 -16.06
CA TYR A 237 0.23 -0.41 -16.32
C TYR A 237 -0.07 0.38 -15.04
N HIS A 238 -1.11 0.00 -14.30
CA HIS A 238 -1.52 0.67 -13.07
C HIS A 238 -0.56 0.42 -11.91
N PHE A 239 0.07 -0.76 -11.85
CA PHE A 239 1.10 -1.06 -10.87
C PHE A 239 2.35 -0.20 -11.06
N LEU A 240 2.84 -0.08 -12.30
CA LEU A 240 3.98 0.78 -12.64
C LEU A 240 3.63 2.27 -12.45
N SER A 241 2.40 2.66 -12.74
CA SER A 241 1.94 4.02 -12.52
C SER A 241 1.85 4.35 -11.02
N GLY A 242 1.27 3.46 -10.22
CA GLY A 242 1.09 3.64 -8.77
C GLY A 242 0.41 4.96 -8.42
N TYR A 243 -0.71 5.25 -9.11
CA TYR A 243 -1.40 6.52 -9.02
C TYR A 243 -2.16 6.72 -7.71
N THR A 244 -2.03 7.92 -7.15
CA THR A 244 -2.93 8.52 -6.17
C THR A 244 -3.01 10.04 -6.43
N ALA A 245 -3.87 10.76 -5.74
CA ALA A 245 -3.82 12.22 -5.71
C ALA A 245 -3.43 12.76 -4.33
N LYS A 246 -2.67 13.86 -4.32
CA LYS A 246 -2.54 14.75 -3.17
C LYS A 246 -3.72 15.70 -3.13
N VAL A 247 -4.23 15.93 -1.92
CA VAL A 247 -5.43 16.75 -1.69
C VAL A 247 -4.99 18.17 -1.35
N ALA A 248 -5.76 19.16 -1.80
CA ALA A 248 -5.49 20.56 -1.47
C ALA A 248 -5.66 20.81 0.05
N GLY A 249 -4.69 21.50 0.65
CA GLY A 249 -4.68 21.82 2.08
C GLY A 249 -4.07 20.77 3.01
N THR A 250 -3.70 19.57 2.52
CA THR A 250 -3.01 18.56 3.35
C THR A 250 -1.48 18.66 3.26
N GLU A 251 -0.94 19.40 2.30
CA GLU A 251 0.50 19.69 2.20
C GLU A 251 0.73 21.17 1.90
N ARG A 252 1.82 21.75 2.45
CA ARG A 252 2.17 23.16 2.23
C ARG A 252 2.33 23.45 0.73
N GLY A 253 1.50 24.35 0.21
CA GLY A 253 1.59 24.84 -1.17
C GLY A 253 0.66 24.16 -2.17
N ILE A 254 -0.15 23.18 -1.76
CA ILE A 254 -1.12 22.51 -2.66
C ILE A 254 -2.49 23.17 -2.55
N THR A 255 -2.91 23.86 -3.60
CA THR A 255 -4.22 24.55 -3.70
C THR A 255 -5.25 23.82 -4.56
N GLU A 256 -4.80 22.89 -5.41
CA GLU A 256 -5.65 22.04 -6.27
C GLU A 256 -5.18 20.58 -6.21
N PRO A 257 -6.05 19.60 -6.50
CA PRO A 257 -5.65 18.20 -6.63
C PRO A 257 -4.44 18.01 -7.55
N GLN A 258 -3.41 17.33 -7.04
CA GLN A 258 -2.21 17.01 -7.81
C GLN A 258 -2.06 15.49 -7.93
N ALA A 259 -2.09 14.99 -9.17
CA ALA A 259 -1.75 13.61 -9.47
C ALA A 259 -0.33 13.29 -8.98
N THR A 260 -0.20 12.19 -8.24
CA THR A 260 1.06 11.67 -7.73
C THR A 260 1.19 10.22 -8.18
N PHE A 261 2.36 9.89 -8.72
CA PHE A 261 2.67 8.56 -9.22
C PHE A 261 3.83 8.01 -8.41
N SER A 262 3.59 6.91 -7.69
CA SER A 262 4.62 6.21 -6.93
C SER A 262 4.71 4.80 -7.44
N THR A 263 5.67 4.57 -8.32
CA THR A 263 5.91 3.29 -8.98
C THR A 263 5.81 2.10 -8.04
N CYS A 264 5.08 1.06 -8.47
CA CYS A 264 4.83 -0.15 -7.69
C CYS A 264 4.11 0.10 -6.34
N PHE A 265 3.48 1.26 -6.17
CA PHE A 265 2.94 1.76 -4.90
C PHE A 265 3.98 1.83 -3.77
N GLY A 266 5.28 1.90 -4.10
CA GLY A 266 6.37 1.77 -3.15
C GLY A 266 7.74 2.20 -3.68
N ALA A 267 7.78 3.21 -4.57
CA ALA A 267 8.98 3.57 -5.34
C ALA A 267 10.24 3.77 -4.48
N ALA A 268 10.09 4.33 -3.27
CA ALA A 268 11.20 4.58 -2.34
C ALA A 268 11.95 3.31 -1.90
N PHE A 269 11.38 2.12 -2.08
CA PHE A 269 11.92 0.85 -1.61
C PHE A 269 12.25 -0.13 -2.75
N MET A 270 12.04 0.29 -3.99
CA MET A 270 12.32 -0.53 -5.18
C MET A 270 13.81 -0.43 -5.52
N THR A 271 14.51 -1.55 -5.50
CA THR A 271 15.96 -1.63 -5.71
C THR A 271 16.35 -2.21 -7.08
N LEU A 272 15.39 -2.75 -7.82
CA LEU A 272 15.54 -3.16 -9.22
C LEU A 272 14.73 -2.25 -10.14
N HIS A 273 14.93 -2.38 -11.45
CA HIS A 273 14.11 -1.67 -12.42
C HIS A 273 12.62 -2.05 -12.25
N PRO A 274 11.68 -1.08 -12.21
CA PRO A 274 10.26 -1.33 -11.93
C PRO A 274 9.60 -2.43 -12.78
N THR A 275 10.02 -2.56 -14.04
CA THR A 275 9.48 -3.59 -14.94
C THR A 275 9.76 -5.01 -14.46
N LYS A 276 10.81 -5.26 -13.68
CA LYS A 276 11.05 -6.59 -13.07
C LYS A 276 9.91 -7.00 -12.15
N TYR A 277 9.44 -6.09 -11.30
CA TYR A 277 8.31 -6.34 -10.40
C TYR A 277 7.00 -6.49 -11.20
N ALA A 278 6.80 -5.66 -12.22
CA ALA A 278 5.61 -5.73 -13.07
C ALA A 278 5.53 -7.03 -13.89
N ASP A 279 6.65 -7.55 -14.36
CA ASP A 279 6.71 -8.83 -15.08
C ASP A 279 6.42 -10.02 -14.15
N LEU A 280 6.96 -9.98 -12.91
CA LEU A 280 6.62 -10.97 -11.88
C LEU A 280 5.15 -10.95 -11.51
N LEU A 281 4.58 -9.76 -11.32
CA LEU A 281 3.14 -9.61 -11.07
C LEU A 281 2.33 -10.26 -12.19
N LYS A 282 2.62 -9.92 -13.45
CA LYS A 282 1.90 -10.51 -14.61
C LYS A 282 1.98 -12.03 -14.62
N LYS A 283 3.18 -12.57 -14.43
CA LYS A 283 3.42 -14.02 -14.39
C LYS A 283 2.55 -14.68 -13.32
N LYS A 284 2.62 -14.19 -12.09
CA LYS A 284 1.86 -14.73 -10.95
C LYS A 284 0.34 -14.60 -11.16
N LEU A 285 -0.15 -13.47 -11.68
CA LEU A 285 -1.57 -13.28 -12.01
C LEU A 285 -2.06 -14.32 -13.03
N GLN A 286 -1.27 -14.59 -14.07
CA GLN A 286 -1.63 -15.54 -15.13
C GLN A 286 -1.55 -17.00 -14.66
N GLU A 287 -0.51 -17.36 -13.90
CA GLU A 287 -0.33 -18.71 -13.36
C GLU A 287 -1.44 -19.13 -12.41
N HIS A 288 -1.94 -18.19 -11.61
CA HIS A 288 -2.92 -18.47 -10.56
C HIS A 288 -4.35 -17.99 -10.88
N ASN A 289 -4.58 -17.47 -12.09
CA ASN A 289 -5.87 -16.89 -12.51
C ASN A 289 -6.41 -15.84 -11.52
N THR A 290 -5.51 -15.07 -10.92
CA THR A 290 -5.85 -14.05 -9.93
C THR A 290 -6.49 -12.84 -10.61
N ASN A 291 -7.65 -12.42 -10.10
CA ASN A 291 -8.32 -11.22 -10.61
C ASN A 291 -7.68 -9.96 -10.03
N VAL A 292 -7.61 -8.87 -10.82
CA VAL A 292 -7.11 -7.58 -10.34
C VAL A 292 -8.20 -6.53 -10.38
N TYR A 293 -8.31 -5.76 -9.31
CA TYR A 293 -9.28 -4.69 -9.16
C TYR A 293 -8.60 -3.37 -8.80
N LEU A 294 -9.08 -2.28 -9.39
CA LEU A 294 -8.75 -0.91 -8.99
C LEU A 294 -9.93 -0.35 -8.18
N ILE A 295 -9.68 0.10 -6.95
CA ILE A 295 -10.70 0.65 -6.05
C ILE A 295 -10.35 2.10 -5.73
N ASN A 296 -11.28 3.00 -6.06
CA ASN A 296 -11.16 4.43 -5.74
C ASN A 296 -11.69 4.71 -4.33
N THR A 297 -10.79 5.09 -3.42
CA THR A 297 -11.07 5.55 -2.05
C THR A 297 -11.09 7.08 -1.92
N GLY A 298 -10.96 7.78 -3.05
CA GLY A 298 -10.95 9.23 -3.20
C GLY A 298 -12.33 9.79 -3.41
N TRP A 299 -12.51 10.62 -4.43
CA TRP A 299 -13.72 11.42 -4.68
C TRP A 299 -14.62 10.82 -5.76
N THR A 300 -15.88 11.22 -5.73
CA THR A 300 -16.91 10.96 -6.75
C THR A 300 -17.81 12.19 -6.93
N GLY A 301 -18.51 12.28 -8.07
CA GLY A 301 -19.44 13.38 -8.38
C GLY A 301 -18.81 14.73 -8.65
N GLY A 302 -17.48 14.81 -8.77
CA GLY A 302 -16.73 16.03 -9.02
C GLY A 302 -15.29 15.92 -8.51
N VAL A 303 -14.44 16.88 -8.92
CA VAL A 303 -13.12 17.11 -8.32
C VAL A 303 -13.24 17.47 -6.82
N TYR A 304 -12.15 17.35 -6.07
CA TYR A 304 -12.07 17.89 -4.71
C TYR A 304 -12.59 19.33 -4.61
N GLY A 305 -13.40 19.62 -3.59
CA GLY A 305 -14.07 20.91 -3.40
C GLY A 305 -15.46 20.99 -4.06
N VAL A 306 -15.75 20.16 -5.06
CA VAL A 306 -17.07 20.05 -5.70
C VAL A 306 -17.71 18.70 -5.40
N GLY A 307 -16.98 17.62 -5.67
CA GLY A 307 -17.38 16.25 -5.38
C GLY A 307 -17.24 15.91 -3.90
N LYS A 308 -17.62 14.68 -3.55
CA LYS A 308 -17.53 14.16 -2.19
C LYS A 308 -16.59 12.96 -2.14
N ARG A 309 -15.85 12.83 -1.04
CA ARG A 309 -15.07 11.62 -0.79
C ARG A 309 -16.02 10.42 -0.73
N MET A 310 -15.59 9.29 -1.27
CA MET A 310 -16.35 8.05 -1.26
C MET A 310 -16.68 7.67 0.17
N LYS A 311 -17.95 7.37 0.42
CA LYS A 311 -18.38 6.94 1.75
C LYS A 311 -17.72 5.59 2.05
N LEU A 312 -17.03 5.50 3.18
CA LEU A 312 -16.35 4.27 3.61
C LEU A 312 -17.24 3.01 3.55
N PRO A 313 -18.53 3.05 3.92
CA PRO A 313 -19.43 1.91 3.73
C PRO A 313 -19.54 1.41 2.28
N TYR A 314 -19.55 2.31 1.29
CA TYR A 314 -19.60 1.92 -0.12
C TYR A 314 -18.27 1.31 -0.58
N THR A 315 -17.14 1.88 -0.16
CA THR A 315 -15.82 1.28 -0.42
C THR A 315 -15.72 -0.11 0.19
N ARG A 316 -16.18 -0.30 1.44
CA ARG A 316 -16.23 -1.62 2.08
C ARG A 316 -17.12 -2.59 1.32
N LYS A 317 -18.26 -2.16 0.77
CA LYS A 317 -19.11 -3.01 -0.09
C LYS A 317 -18.44 -3.42 -1.40
N CYS A 318 -17.69 -2.51 -2.05
CA CYS A 318 -16.89 -2.85 -3.22
C CYS A 318 -15.78 -3.86 -2.88
N VAL A 319 -15.10 -3.68 -1.75
CA VAL A 319 -14.08 -4.61 -1.26
C VAL A 319 -14.69 -5.96 -0.91
N ASP A 320 -15.77 -5.98 -0.12
CA ASP A 320 -16.52 -7.20 0.23
C ASP A 320 -16.87 -8.00 -1.03
N ALA A 321 -17.41 -7.34 -2.06
CA ALA A 321 -17.80 -8.00 -3.32
C ALA A 321 -16.62 -8.59 -4.10
N VAL A 322 -15.43 -8.00 -3.97
CA VAL A 322 -14.19 -8.55 -4.54
C VAL A 322 -13.72 -9.76 -3.73
N LEU A 323 -13.74 -9.65 -2.39
CA LEU A 323 -13.24 -10.68 -1.48
C LEU A 323 -14.12 -11.93 -1.46
N ASP A 324 -15.45 -11.77 -1.44
CA ASP A 324 -16.39 -12.90 -1.49
C ASP A 324 -16.64 -13.42 -2.91
N GLY A 325 -16.08 -12.75 -3.92
CA GLY A 325 -16.18 -13.11 -5.33
C GLY A 325 -17.54 -12.83 -5.98
N SER A 326 -18.51 -12.25 -5.26
CA SER A 326 -19.84 -11.92 -5.80
C SER A 326 -19.78 -10.94 -6.98
N ILE A 327 -18.75 -10.09 -7.03
CA ILE A 327 -18.51 -9.17 -8.15
C ILE A 327 -18.32 -9.90 -9.49
N ASN A 328 -17.88 -11.16 -9.48
CA ASN A 328 -17.68 -11.95 -10.70
C ASN A 328 -19.00 -12.29 -11.41
N ASN A 329 -20.15 -12.16 -10.72
CA ASN A 329 -21.47 -12.39 -11.28
C ASN A 329 -22.08 -11.14 -11.91
N ALA A 330 -21.44 -9.98 -11.77
CA ALA A 330 -21.92 -8.72 -12.34
C ALA A 330 -21.73 -8.70 -13.86
N THR A 331 -22.59 -7.95 -14.56
CA THR A 331 -22.28 -7.52 -15.92
C THR A 331 -21.28 -6.36 -15.85
N PHE A 332 -20.35 -6.30 -16.79
CA PHE A 332 -19.35 -5.25 -16.86
C PHE A 332 -19.53 -4.40 -18.11
N VAL A 333 -19.28 -3.10 -17.97
CA VAL A 333 -19.23 -2.14 -19.08
C VAL A 333 -17.81 -1.59 -19.15
N LYS A 334 -17.27 -1.50 -20.36
CA LYS A 334 -15.92 -0.99 -20.58
C LYS A 334 -15.91 0.53 -20.55
N ASP A 335 -15.02 1.12 -19.75
CA ASP A 335 -14.74 2.55 -19.79
C ASP A 335 -14.10 2.92 -21.15
N PRO A 336 -14.60 3.95 -21.85
CA PRO A 336 -14.12 4.27 -23.19
C PRO A 336 -12.74 4.92 -23.23
N LEU A 337 -12.32 5.61 -22.16
CA LEU A 337 -11.08 6.37 -22.12
C LEU A 337 -9.94 5.53 -21.53
N PHE A 338 -10.17 4.92 -20.38
CA PHE A 338 -9.21 4.13 -19.64
C PHE A 338 -9.28 2.63 -19.96
N GLY A 339 -10.39 2.15 -20.50
CA GLY A 339 -10.53 0.76 -20.95
C GLY A 339 -10.81 -0.25 -19.85
N PHE A 340 -10.96 0.15 -18.58
CA PHE A 340 -11.25 -0.77 -17.47
C PHE A 340 -12.67 -1.33 -17.59
N GLU A 341 -12.94 -2.44 -16.91
CA GLU A 341 -14.28 -3.00 -16.80
C GLU A 341 -14.96 -2.52 -15.51
N ILE A 342 -16.08 -1.82 -15.64
CA ILE A 342 -16.88 -1.27 -14.53
C ILE A 342 -18.08 -2.19 -14.31
N PRO A 343 -18.31 -2.72 -13.09
CA PRO A 343 -19.51 -3.52 -12.82
C PRO A 343 -20.76 -2.64 -12.89
N THR A 344 -21.83 -3.15 -13.49
CA THR A 344 -23.12 -2.43 -13.59
C THR A 344 -23.89 -2.37 -12.28
N ALA A 345 -23.55 -3.25 -11.34
CA ALA A 345 -24.15 -3.31 -10.01
C ALA A 345 -23.18 -3.91 -8.99
N VAL A 346 -23.22 -3.38 -7.77
CA VAL A 346 -22.57 -3.95 -6.58
C VAL A 346 -23.60 -3.84 -5.45
N GLU A 347 -23.88 -4.93 -4.75
CA GLU A 347 -24.94 -4.94 -3.73
C GLU A 347 -24.65 -3.91 -2.61
N GLY A 348 -25.64 -3.07 -2.30
CA GLY A 348 -25.52 -2.02 -1.29
C GLY A 348 -24.73 -0.77 -1.73
N VAL A 349 -24.31 -0.71 -3.00
CA VAL A 349 -23.70 0.49 -3.61
C VAL A 349 -24.68 1.07 -4.64
N PRO A 350 -25.02 2.37 -4.56
CA PRO A 350 -25.90 3.01 -5.54
C PRO A 350 -25.31 2.92 -6.95
N SER A 351 -26.11 2.51 -7.94
CA SER A 351 -25.60 2.27 -9.30
C SER A 351 -25.13 3.56 -9.98
N GLU A 352 -25.70 4.70 -9.60
CA GLU A 352 -25.34 6.02 -10.13
C GLU A 352 -23.91 6.47 -9.78
N ILE A 353 -23.27 5.86 -8.78
CA ILE A 353 -21.87 6.15 -8.45
C ILE A 353 -20.88 5.17 -9.06
N LEU A 354 -21.34 3.99 -9.53
CA LEU A 354 -20.46 2.98 -10.13
C LEU A 354 -19.85 3.46 -11.44
N ASN A 355 -20.62 4.17 -12.25
CA ASN A 355 -20.11 4.94 -13.38
C ASN A 355 -19.88 6.40 -12.94
N PRO A 356 -18.62 6.85 -12.77
CA PRO A 356 -18.31 8.19 -12.31
C PRO A 356 -18.98 9.28 -13.12
N LYS A 357 -19.08 9.12 -14.45
CA LYS A 357 -19.72 10.12 -15.31
C LYS A 357 -21.16 10.37 -14.89
N ASP A 358 -21.89 9.34 -14.46
CA ASP A 358 -23.29 9.45 -14.07
C ASP A 358 -23.49 10.23 -12.76
N SER A 359 -22.49 10.20 -11.87
CA SER A 359 -22.49 10.96 -10.61
C SER A 359 -22.19 12.45 -10.75
N TRP A 360 -21.59 12.90 -11.86
CA TRP A 360 -21.28 14.31 -12.08
C TRP A 360 -22.48 15.10 -12.58
N THR A 361 -22.74 16.28 -12.00
CA THR A 361 -23.80 17.18 -12.49
C THR A 361 -23.50 17.70 -13.89
N ASP A 362 -22.25 18.10 -14.14
CA ASP A 362 -21.76 18.55 -15.45
C ASP A 362 -20.95 17.43 -16.11
N LYS A 363 -21.55 16.80 -17.13
CA LYS A 363 -20.92 15.69 -17.88
C LYS A 363 -19.76 16.16 -18.76
N ALA A 364 -19.76 17.41 -19.21
CA ALA A 364 -18.67 17.96 -20.02
C ALA A 364 -17.46 18.27 -19.14
N ALA A 365 -17.69 18.79 -17.92
CA ALA A 365 -16.62 18.97 -16.93
C ALA A 365 -15.98 17.62 -16.52
N PHE A 366 -16.78 16.55 -16.44
CA PHE A 366 -16.25 15.19 -16.26
C PHE A 366 -15.32 14.81 -17.42
N ASP A 367 -15.77 14.95 -18.67
CA ASP A 367 -14.99 14.56 -19.85
C ASP A 367 -13.66 15.33 -19.94
N GLU A 368 -13.66 16.64 -19.65
CA GLU A 368 -12.44 17.45 -19.60
C GLU A 368 -11.47 16.98 -18.50
N THR A 369 -12.00 16.72 -17.30
CA THR A 369 -11.20 16.29 -16.14
C THR A 369 -10.63 14.88 -16.38
N ALA A 370 -11.43 13.98 -16.93
CA ALA A 370 -11.01 12.63 -17.28
C ALA A 370 -9.88 12.65 -18.33
N LEU A 371 -10.00 13.50 -19.36
CA LEU A 371 -8.97 13.71 -20.36
C LEU A 371 -7.67 14.29 -19.76
N LYS A 372 -7.78 15.23 -18.82
CA LYS A 372 -6.63 15.79 -18.09
C LYS A 372 -5.90 14.69 -17.30
N LEU A 373 -6.63 13.86 -16.56
CA LEU A 373 -6.05 12.75 -15.80
C LEU A 373 -5.40 11.71 -16.73
N ALA A 374 -6.09 11.32 -17.80
CA ALA A 374 -5.58 10.37 -18.79
C ALA A 374 -4.27 10.85 -19.45
N LYS A 375 -4.15 12.14 -19.75
CA LYS A 375 -2.89 12.76 -20.23
C LYS A 375 -1.78 12.68 -19.19
N ALA A 376 -2.08 12.92 -17.91
CA ALA A 376 -1.09 12.80 -16.83
C ALA A 376 -0.56 11.36 -16.69
N PHE A 377 -1.46 10.36 -16.80
CA PHE A 377 -1.07 8.95 -16.87
C PHE A 377 -0.13 8.66 -18.04
N LYS A 378 -0.47 9.09 -19.26
CA LYS A 378 0.39 8.89 -20.44
C LYS A 378 1.74 9.57 -20.31
N GLU A 379 1.79 10.80 -19.77
CA GLU A 379 3.06 11.51 -19.56
C GLU A 379 3.94 10.78 -18.56
N ASN A 380 3.39 10.40 -17.40
CA ASN A 380 4.11 9.63 -16.39
C ASN A 380 4.65 8.31 -16.96
N PHE A 381 3.87 7.63 -17.80
CA PHE A 381 4.20 6.29 -18.26
C PHE A 381 5.35 6.24 -19.29
N LYS A 382 5.72 7.36 -19.91
CA LYS A 382 6.82 7.41 -20.89
C LYS A 382 8.14 6.85 -20.35
N GLN A 383 8.39 7.00 -19.05
CA GLN A 383 9.60 6.50 -18.40
C GLN A 383 9.72 4.97 -18.36
N PHE A 384 8.62 4.24 -18.59
CA PHE A 384 8.58 2.77 -18.58
C PHE A 384 8.55 2.15 -19.98
N ILE A 385 8.57 2.96 -21.04
CA ILE A 385 8.55 2.47 -22.42
C ILE A 385 9.94 1.93 -22.76
N LEU A 386 10.04 0.61 -22.91
CA LEU A 386 11.28 -0.09 -23.27
C LEU A 386 11.15 -0.70 -24.68
N PRO A 387 12.26 -0.76 -25.46
CA PRO A 387 12.27 -1.48 -26.73
C PRO A 387 11.80 -2.94 -26.55
N GLY A 388 10.73 -3.33 -27.25
CA GLY A 388 10.20 -4.70 -27.21
C GLY A 388 9.25 -5.02 -26.04
N ASN A 389 9.02 -4.08 -25.12
CA ASN A 389 8.03 -4.22 -24.04
C ASN A 389 7.28 -2.89 -23.84
N ASP A 390 6.37 -2.58 -24.77
CA ASP A 390 5.54 -1.38 -24.69
C ASP A 390 4.22 -1.66 -23.96
N LEU A 391 4.21 -1.36 -22.66
CA LEU A 391 3.03 -1.50 -21.81
C LEU A 391 2.07 -0.30 -21.94
N SER A 392 2.41 0.76 -22.68
CA SER A 392 1.58 1.96 -22.81
C SER A 392 0.25 1.69 -23.53
N VAL A 393 0.19 0.62 -24.31
CA VAL A 393 -1.02 0.12 -24.99
C VAL A 393 -2.14 -0.29 -24.02
N TYR A 394 -1.81 -0.54 -22.76
CA TYR A 394 -2.77 -0.88 -21.70
C TYR A 394 -3.22 0.34 -20.88
N GLY A 395 -2.70 1.53 -21.20
CA GLY A 395 -3.07 2.79 -20.57
C GLY A 395 -4.28 3.47 -21.21
N PRO A 396 -4.57 4.72 -20.80
CA PRO A 396 -5.67 5.50 -21.34
C PRO A 396 -5.50 5.82 -22.83
N ASN A 397 -6.60 5.73 -23.58
CA ASN A 397 -6.72 6.08 -24.99
C ASN A 397 -7.15 7.55 -25.16
N VAL A 398 -6.19 8.44 -24.95
CA VAL A 398 -6.29 9.90 -25.19
C VAL A 398 -6.22 10.24 -26.67
#